data_AF-A7RJB1-F1
#
_entry.id   AF-A7RJB1-F1
#
_cell.length_a   1.000
_cell.length_b   1.000
_cell.length_c   1.000
_cell.angle_alpha   90.00
_cell.angle_beta   90.00
_cell.angle_gamma   90.00
#
_symmetry.space_group_name_H-M   'P 1'
#
loop_
_entity.id
_entity.type
_entity.pdbx_description
1 polymer ?
#
loop_
_entity_poly.entity_id
_entity_poly.type
_entity_poly.pdbx_seq_one_letter_code
_entity_poly.pdbx_strand_id
1 'polypeptide(L)'
;VTETLLRKRAEHNNCEIFTLEEISLHQQEIERLELLDKLCRDLKILYLQSNLIPKIENVSRLKKLEYINLALNNITRIENLEGCESLKKLDLTVNFVDELTSIKSLKCNIHLQEMFLTGNPCTDYDGYREYVIATLTQLKWLDGKEVEKSERILALQEYGTVSKKIEEQQEAYKLKQVRNISCYYVEMAVFRCCCLEKVEYTPESRMELHKHMEEKRKRQDERDRQYWQEKVEYTPESRMELHKHMEEKRKRQDERDRQRLEGDQPKRVTKFFTEDGRPLNLNQGKLDFHLTDDEENNTFILDLACYKHVDTSLIDVDVQPHYVRAVIKGKAFQLVLSEEVKPDSSSAKRSQTTGHLLITMPKMKETIQPVKRVQKISQPKLEQKDTKTTNPTVQQGTKHERLEVGKAVNKEMDFSQIVENDSKKNTSASSKAKPEPKVELEKDNEDFVDDPEVPPLI
;
A
#
# COMPACT_ATOMS: atom_id res chain seq x y z
N VAL A 1 -12.08 -24.20 0.08
CA VAL A 1 -12.79 -22.89 0.05
C VAL A 1 -13.51 -22.72 1.38
N THR A 2 -13.45 -21.54 2.01
CA THR A 2 -14.11 -21.29 3.31
C THR A 2 -15.42 -20.52 3.14
N GLU A 3 -16.38 -20.73 4.04
CA GLU A 3 -17.64 -19.96 4.04
C GLU A 3 -17.39 -18.45 4.23
N THR A 4 -16.42 -18.08 5.05
CA THR A 4 -16.02 -16.68 5.27
C THR A 4 -15.52 -16.00 3.99
N LEU A 5 -14.77 -16.72 3.14
CA LEU A 5 -14.35 -16.22 1.83
C LEU A 5 -15.55 -16.08 0.87
N LEU A 6 -16.45 -17.06 0.85
CA LEU A 6 -17.67 -17.01 0.03
C LEU A 6 -18.55 -15.80 0.42
N ARG A 7 -18.80 -15.58 1.71
CA ARG A 7 -19.56 -14.42 2.20
C ARG A 7 -18.91 -13.09 1.83
N LYS A 8 -17.58 -12.98 1.98
CA LYS A 8 -16.82 -11.78 1.59
C LYS A 8 -16.90 -11.49 0.09
N ARG A 9 -16.97 -12.51 -0.77
CA ARG A 9 -17.15 -12.31 -2.22
C ARG A 9 -18.61 -12.07 -2.62
N ALA A 10 -19.55 -12.51 -1.78
CA ALA A 10 -20.99 -12.25 -1.91
C ALA A 10 -21.44 -10.88 -1.34
N GLU A 11 -20.53 -9.96 -0.97
CA GLU A 11 -20.86 -8.62 -0.45
C GLU A 11 -21.82 -7.85 -1.38
N HIS A 12 -21.64 -7.96 -2.70
CA HIS A 12 -22.52 -7.36 -3.72
C HIS A 12 -23.90 -8.04 -3.86
N ASN A 13 -24.09 -9.22 -3.26
CA ASN A 13 -25.35 -9.96 -3.20
C ASN A 13 -25.89 -10.02 -1.75
N ASN A 14 -25.77 -8.91 -1.00
CA ASN A 14 -26.21 -8.79 0.40
C ASN A 14 -25.60 -9.85 1.36
N CYS A 15 -24.43 -10.41 1.03
CA CYS A 15 -23.81 -11.57 1.69
C CYS A 15 -24.65 -12.88 1.65
N GLU A 16 -25.64 -12.97 0.78
CA GLU A 16 -26.38 -14.20 0.49
C GLU A 16 -25.58 -15.11 -0.45
N ILE A 17 -25.37 -16.36 -0.03
CA ILE A 17 -24.61 -17.36 -0.80
C ILE A 17 -25.53 -18.24 -1.66
N PHE A 18 -26.77 -18.46 -1.22
CA PHE A 18 -27.72 -19.40 -1.85
C PHE A 18 -28.29 -18.89 -3.18
N THR A 19 -28.49 -17.58 -3.29
CA THR A 19 -29.01 -16.84 -4.46
C THR A 19 -27.90 -16.37 -5.41
N LEU A 20 -26.64 -16.68 -5.10
CA LEU A 20 -25.48 -16.14 -5.81
C LEU A 20 -25.31 -16.79 -7.19
N GLU A 21 -25.56 -16.03 -8.26
CA GLU A 21 -25.45 -16.51 -9.64
C GLU A 21 -24.00 -16.46 -10.19
N GLU A 22 -23.15 -15.57 -9.67
CA GLU A 22 -21.77 -15.40 -10.14
C GLU A 22 -20.80 -15.28 -8.96
N ILE A 23 -19.63 -15.92 -9.04
CA ILE A 23 -18.59 -15.77 -8.03
C ILE A 23 -17.18 -15.67 -8.61
N SER A 24 -16.40 -14.74 -8.06
CA SER A 24 -14.99 -14.53 -8.39
C SER A 24 -14.09 -14.92 -7.22
N LEU A 25 -13.25 -15.94 -7.44
CA LEU A 25 -12.32 -16.53 -6.49
C LEU A 25 -10.89 -16.59 -7.07
N HIS A 26 -10.51 -15.59 -7.87
CA HIS A 26 -9.15 -15.47 -8.43
C HIS A 26 -8.08 -15.29 -7.34
N GLN A 27 -6.91 -15.91 -7.51
CA GLN A 27 -5.72 -15.64 -6.67
C GLN A 27 -6.01 -15.78 -5.16
N GLN A 28 -6.82 -16.77 -4.77
CA GLN A 28 -7.22 -17.02 -3.37
C GLN A 28 -6.49 -18.22 -2.76
N GLU A 29 -5.39 -18.66 -3.39
CA GLU A 29 -4.48 -19.70 -2.86
C GLU A 29 -5.22 -21.05 -2.62
N ILE A 30 -6.31 -21.30 -3.35
CA ILE A 30 -7.24 -22.41 -3.08
C ILE A 30 -6.64 -23.74 -3.51
N GLU A 31 -6.35 -24.61 -2.53
CA GLU A 31 -5.99 -26.02 -2.77
C GLU A 31 -7.21 -26.93 -2.98
N ARG A 32 -8.36 -26.65 -2.34
CA ARG A 32 -9.52 -27.57 -2.36
C ARG A 32 -10.87 -26.88 -2.56
N LEU A 33 -11.70 -27.46 -3.43
CA LEU A 33 -13.07 -27.03 -3.71
C LEU A 33 -14.04 -27.70 -2.74
N GLU A 34 -14.19 -27.12 -1.56
CA GLU A 34 -15.15 -27.57 -0.55
C GLU A 34 -16.34 -26.60 -0.43
N LEU A 35 -17.46 -27.06 0.13
CA LEU A 35 -18.69 -26.31 0.45
C LEU A 35 -19.51 -25.73 -0.72
N LEU A 36 -18.96 -25.57 -1.91
CA LEU A 36 -19.69 -25.07 -3.09
C LEU A 36 -20.98 -25.87 -3.37
N ASP A 37 -20.91 -27.20 -3.26
CA ASP A 37 -22.01 -28.15 -3.47
C ASP A 37 -23.23 -27.95 -2.55
N LYS A 38 -23.01 -27.34 -1.38
CA LYS A 38 -24.02 -27.11 -0.33
C LYS A 38 -24.56 -25.68 -0.36
N LEU A 39 -23.69 -24.71 -0.61
CA LEU A 39 -23.98 -23.29 -0.42
C LEU A 39 -24.43 -22.58 -1.71
N CYS A 40 -23.82 -22.88 -2.86
CA CYS A 40 -23.94 -22.05 -4.07
C CYS A 40 -24.80 -22.71 -5.16
N ARG A 41 -26.00 -23.23 -4.83
CA ARG A 41 -26.78 -24.08 -5.75
C ARG A 41 -27.20 -23.40 -7.05
N ASP A 42 -27.40 -22.09 -7.01
CA ASP A 42 -27.91 -21.31 -8.15
C ASP A 42 -26.80 -20.64 -9.00
N LEU A 43 -25.54 -20.99 -8.72
CA LEU A 43 -24.37 -20.47 -9.40
C LEU A 43 -24.36 -20.84 -10.90
N LYS A 44 -24.26 -19.82 -11.75
CA LYS A 44 -24.11 -19.87 -13.22
C LYS A 44 -22.66 -19.68 -13.66
N ILE A 45 -21.91 -18.80 -13.01
CA ILE A 45 -20.52 -18.48 -13.37
C ILE A 45 -19.57 -18.63 -12.18
N LEU A 46 -18.51 -19.41 -12.37
CA LEU A 46 -17.51 -19.72 -11.35
C LEU A 46 -16.10 -19.43 -11.87
N TYR A 47 -15.50 -18.32 -11.41
CA TYR A 47 -14.11 -17.98 -11.72
C TYR A 47 -13.16 -18.43 -10.60
N LEU A 48 -12.25 -19.36 -10.93
CA LEU A 48 -11.25 -19.96 -10.06
C LEU A 48 -9.82 -19.84 -10.63
N GLN A 49 -9.59 -18.95 -11.60
CA GLN A 49 -8.29 -18.76 -12.25
C GLN A 49 -7.18 -18.40 -11.25
N SER A 50 -5.98 -18.95 -11.46
CA SER A 50 -4.79 -18.75 -10.60
C SER A 50 -5.02 -19.19 -9.16
N ASN A 51 -5.30 -20.47 -8.97
CA ASN A 51 -5.32 -21.15 -7.67
C ASN A 51 -4.48 -22.46 -7.75
N LEU A 52 -4.47 -23.26 -6.69
CA LEU A 52 -3.64 -24.47 -6.59
C LEU A 52 -4.46 -25.76 -6.65
N ILE A 53 -5.66 -25.73 -7.27
CA ILE A 53 -6.62 -26.83 -7.25
C ILE A 53 -6.05 -28.04 -8.00
N PRO A 54 -5.76 -29.18 -7.34
CA PRO A 54 -5.14 -30.34 -8.00
C PRO A 54 -6.17 -31.25 -8.69
N LYS A 55 -7.44 -31.17 -8.26
CA LYS A 55 -8.55 -31.99 -8.73
C LYS A 55 -9.86 -31.21 -8.68
N ILE A 56 -10.71 -31.45 -9.67
CA ILE A 56 -12.07 -30.92 -9.68
C ILE A 56 -12.92 -31.79 -8.75
N GLU A 57 -13.33 -31.25 -7.60
CA GLU A 57 -14.21 -31.90 -6.63
C GLU A 57 -15.40 -31.01 -6.24
N ASN A 58 -16.50 -31.63 -5.77
CA ASN A 58 -17.69 -30.97 -5.22
C ASN A 58 -18.39 -29.92 -6.14
N VAL A 59 -18.24 -30.02 -7.46
CA VAL A 59 -19.01 -29.21 -8.45
C VAL A 59 -20.22 -29.94 -9.03
N SER A 60 -20.29 -31.27 -8.91
CA SER A 60 -21.31 -32.13 -9.54
C SER A 60 -22.78 -31.87 -9.15
N ARG A 61 -23.04 -30.99 -8.17
CA ARG A 61 -24.39 -30.57 -7.74
C ARG A 61 -24.85 -29.25 -8.37
N LEU A 62 -23.96 -28.53 -9.07
CA LEU A 62 -24.19 -27.20 -9.61
C LEU A 62 -24.91 -27.26 -10.97
N LYS A 63 -26.16 -27.73 -10.96
CA LYS A 63 -26.99 -27.95 -12.17
C LYS A 63 -27.14 -26.72 -13.07
N LYS A 64 -27.15 -25.51 -12.49
CA LYS A 64 -27.27 -24.22 -13.21
C LYS A 64 -25.93 -23.65 -13.72
N LEU A 65 -24.80 -24.29 -13.43
CA LEU A 65 -23.47 -23.78 -13.80
C LEU A 65 -23.30 -23.81 -15.31
N GLU A 66 -23.12 -22.63 -15.91
CA GLU A 66 -22.97 -22.42 -17.36
C GLU A 66 -21.52 -22.20 -17.78
N TYR A 67 -20.72 -21.50 -16.95
CA TYR A 67 -19.31 -21.24 -17.20
C TYR A 67 -18.47 -21.51 -15.95
N ILE A 68 -17.43 -22.34 -16.11
CA ILE A 68 -16.38 -22.52 -15.11
C ILE A 68 -15.02 -22.16 -15.72
N ASN A 69 -14.27 -21.30 -15.01
CA ASN A 69 -12.91 -20.94 -15.35
C ASN A 69 -11.94 -21.48 -14.29
N LEU A 70 -11.13 -22.45 -14.69
CA LEU A 70 -10.10 -23.10 -13.90
C LEU A 70 -8.69 -22.85 -14.49
N ALA A 71 -8.51 -21.79 -15.29
CA ALA A 71 -7.22 -21.42 -15.86
C ALA A 71 -6.11 -21.31 -14.81
N LEU A 72 -4.87 -21.69 -15.13
CA LEU A 72 -3.72 -21.60 -14.21
C LEU A 72 -3.97 -22.32 -12.86
N ASN A 73 -4.44 -23.56 -12.88
CA ASN A 73 -4.59 -24.43 -11.70
C ASN A 73 -3.70 -25.68 -11.78
N ASN A 74 -3.80 -26.58 -10.79
CA ASN A 74 -2.98 -27.78 -10.66
C ASN A 74 -3.66 -29.05 -11.23
N ILE A 75 -4.71 -28.91 -12.04
CA ILE A 75 -5.59 -30.03 -12.43
C ILE A 75 -4.86 -30.99 -13.37
N THR A 76 -4.79 -32.27 -12.98
CA THR A 76 -4.22 -33.36 -13.79
C THR A 76 -5.28 -34.22 -14.51
N ARG A 77 -6.53 -34.21 -14.03
CA ARG A 77 -7.59 -35.09 -14.51
C ARG A 77 -8.94 -34.38 -14.52
N ILE A 78 -9.71 -34.58 -15.59
CA ILE A 78 -11.05 -34.01 -15.76
C ILE A 78 -12.07 -35.01 -15.19
N GLU A 79 -12.61 -34.71 -14.03
CA GLU A 79 -13.55 -35.57 -13.31
C GLU A 79 -14.63 -34.73 -12.58
N ASN A 80 -15.69 -35.39 -12.10
CA ASN A 80 -16.79 -34.79 -11.31
C ASN A 80 -17.63 -33.67 -11.97
N LEU A 81 -17.45 -33.38 -13.26
CA LEU A 81 -18.25 -32.38 -14.01
C LEU A 81 -19.57 -32.95 -14.59
N GLU A 82 -19.77 -34.26 -14.53
CA GLU A 82 -20.89 -34.98 -15.19
C GLU A 82 -22.30 -34.48 -14.79
N GLY A 83 -22.45 -33.98 -13.55
CA GLY A 83 -23.72 -33.43 -13.05
C GLY A 83 -23.97 -31.94 -13.36
N CYS A 84 -23.03 -31.26 -14.02
CA CYS A 84 -23.17 -29.85 -14.44
C CYS A 84 -23.98 -29.77 -15.74
N GLU A 85 -25.28 -30.07 -15.65
CA GLU A 85 -26.20 -30.21 -16.80
C GLU A 85 -26.22 -28.98 -17.72
N SER A 86 -26.16 -27.77 -17.15
CA SER A 86 -26.21 -26.50 -17.91
C SER A 86 -24.87 -26.02 -18.46
N LEU A 87 -23.77 -26.78 -18.30
CA LEU A 87 -22.41 -26.29 -18.60
C LEU A 87 -22.23 -26.03 -20.10
N LYS A 88 -21.90 -24.77 -20.45
CA LYS A 88 -21.69 -24.28 -21.83
C LYS A 88 -20.21 -24.04 -22.14
N LYS A 89 -19.43 -23.56 -21.16
CA LYS A 89 -18.02 -23.16 -21.32
C LYS A 89 -17.14 -23.72 -20.20
N LEU A 90 -16.02 -24.33 -20.59
CA LEU A 90 -15.02 -24.91 -19.68
C LEU A 90 -13.63 -24.42 -20.06
N ASP A 91 -13.01 -23.63 -19.18
CA ASP A 91 -11.63 -23.16 -19.36
C ASP A 91 -10.71 -23.90 -18.38
N LEU A 92 -9.77 -24.66 -18.94
CA LEU A 92 -8.71 -25.41 -18.25
C LEU A 92 -7.32 -24.99 -18.75
N THR A 93 -7.17 -23.78 -19.28
CA THR A 93 -5.90 -23.29 -19.83
C THR A 93 -4.75 -23.35 -18.81
N VAL A 94 -3.55 -23.72 -19.27
CA VAL A 94 -2.31 -23.73 -18.45
C VAL A 94 -2.44 -24.55 -17.14
N ASN A 95 -3.10 -25.71 -17.22
CA ASN A 95 -3.16 -26.73 -16.17
C ASN A 95 -2.11 -27.84 -16.44
N PHE A 96 -2.28 -29.02 -15.84
CA PHE A 96 -1.37 -30.17 -16.00
C PHE A 96 -2.12 -31.44 -16.43
N VAL A 97 -3.21 -31.31 -17.20
CA VAL A 97 -4.01 -32.45 -17.66
C VAL A 97 -3.15 -33.35 -18.55
N ASP A 98 -2.79 -34.53 -18.04
CA ASP A 98 -2.10 -35.58 -18.78
C ASP A 98 -3.09 -36.63 -19.31
N GLU A 99 -4.11 -36.95 -18.52
CA GLU A 99 -5.07 -37.98 -18.87
C GLU A 99 -6.16 -37.49 -19.83
N LEU A 100 -5.85 -37.42 -21.13
CA LEU A 100 -6.82 -37.08 -22.18
C LEU A 100 -8.02 -38.05 -22.21
N THR A 101 -7.86 -39.31 -21.78
CA THR A 101 -8.99 -40.25 -21.63
C THR A 101 -10.07 -39.77 -20.65
N SER A 102 -9.75 -38.87 -19.72
CA SER A 102 -10.72 -38.33 -18.74
C SER A 102 -11.83 -37.46 -19.36
N ILE A 103 -11.60 -36.91 -20.56
CA ILE A 103 -12.60 -36.15 -21.34
C ILE A 103 -13.84 -36.99 -21.68
N LYS A 104 -13.74 -38.33 -21.67
CA LYS A 104 -14.89 -39.25 -21.86
C LYS A 104 -16.03 -39.01 -20.83
N SER A 105 -15.75 -38.41 -19.66
CA SER A 105 -16.76 -37.99 -18.68
C SER A 105 -17.67 -36.85 -19.17
N LEU A 106 -17.13 -35.89 -19.92
CA LEU A 106 -17.85 -34.70 -20.39
C LEU A 106 -18.90 -35.00 -21.47
N LYS A 107 -19.01 -36.25 -21.95
CA LYS A 107 -20.04 -36.68 -22.90
C LYS A 107 -21.46 -36.46 -22.38
N CYS A 108 -21.67 -36.46 -21.06
CA CYS A 108 -22.96 -36.20 -20.44
C CYS A 108 -23.39 -34.71 -20.50
N ASN A 109 -22.44 -33.78 -20.63
CA ASN A 109 -22.72 -32.34 -20.63
C ASN A 109 -23.18 -31.88 -22.03
N ILE A 110 -24.45 -32.14 -22.36
CA ILE A 110 -25.03 -31.90 -23.69
C ILE A 110 -25.00 -30.43 -24.17
N HIS A 111 -24.82 -29.47 -23.25
CA HIS A 111 -24.79 -28.04 -23.56
C HIS A 111 -23.37 -27.47 -23.75
N LEU A 112 -22.32 -28.29 -23.54
CA LEU A 112 -20.92 -27.87 -23.61
C LEU A 112 -20.53 -27.54 -25.05
N GLN A 113 -20.24 -26.27 -25.29
CA GLN A 113 -19.99 -25.71 -26.63
C GLN A 113 -18.59 -25.12 -26.76
N GLU A 114 -17.97 -24.66 -25.68
CA GLU A 114 -16.63 -24.06 -25.67
C GLU A 114 -15.73 -24.77 -24.66
N MET A 115 -14.56 -25.22 -25.11
CA MET A 115 -13.55 -25.84 -24.25
C MET A 115 -12.14 -25.31 -24.58
N PHE A 116 -11.36 -25.02 -23.55
CA PHE A 116 -9.98 -24.54 -23.66
C PHE A 116 -9.04 -25.42 -22.83
N LEU A 117 -8.02 -25.97 -23.48
CA LEU A 117 -7.02 -26.89 -22.95
C LEU A 117 -5.57 -26.48 -23.31
N THR A 118 -5.37 -25.40 -24.08
CA THR A 118 -4.03 -24.87 -24.41
C THR A 118 -3.10 -24.79 -23.18
N GLY A 119 -1.90 -25.36 -23.29
CA GLY A 119 -0.90 -25.37 -22.21
C GLY A 119 -1.09 -26.48 -21.18
N ASN A 120 -1.74 -27.59 -21.55
CA ASN A 120 -1.77 -28.84 -20.79
C ASN A 120 -0.89 -29.89 -21.49
N PRO A 121 -0.22 -30.82 -20.77
CA PRO A 121 0.57 -31.89 -21.38
C PRO A 121 -0.18 -32.73 -22.43
N CYS A 122 -1.50 -32.86 -22.31
CA CYS A 122 -2.32 -33.58 -23.27
C CYS A 122 -2.46 -32.92 -24.65
N THR A 123 -2.11 -31.63 -24.81
CA THR A 123 -2.10 -30.97 -26.13
C THR A 123 -0.90 -31.37 -26.99
N ASP A 124 0.12 -31.99 -26.40
CA ASP A 124 1.34 -32.43 -27.07
C ASP A 124 1.20 -33.83 -27.70
N TYR A 125 0.03 -34.47 -27.56
CA TYR A 125 -0.25 -35.79 -28.12
C TYR A 125 -0.67 -35.72 -29.59
N ASP A 126 -0.05 -36.55 -30.43
CA ASP A 126 -0.45 -36.73 -31.83
C ASP A 126 -1.92 -37.17 -31.92
N GLY A 127 -2.75 -36.40 -32.63
CA GLY A 127 -4.18 -36.66 -32.77
C GLY A 127 -5.06 -36.11 -31.64
N TYR A 128 -4.50 -35.26 -30.75
CA TYR A 128 -5.22 -34.64 -29.63
C TYR A 128 -6.55 -33.99 -30.05
N ARG A 129 -6.54 -33.14 -31.08
CA ARG A 129 -7.69 -32.31 -31.46
C ARG A 129 -8.81 -33.17 -32.06
N GLU A 130 -8.43 -34.09 -32.93
CA GLU A 130 -9.29 -35.10 -33.56
C GLU A 130 -9.94 -35.98 -32.49
N TYR A 131 -9.15 -36.43 -31.50
CA TYR A 131 -9.65 -37.21 -30.37
C TYR A 131 -10.71 -36.46 -29.56
N VAL A 132 -10.47 -35.19 -29.21
CA VAL A 132 -11.44 -34.38 -28.46
C VAL A 132 -12.72 -34.15 -29.27
N ILE A 133 -12.60 -33.81 -30.56
CA ILE A 133 -13.75 -33.54 -31.46
C ILE A 133 -14.62 -34.79 -31.69
N ALA A 134 -14.00 -35.96 -31.85
CA ALA A 134 -14.70 -37.24 -31.97
C ALA A 134 -15.28 -37.72 -30.62
N THR A 135 -14.65 -37.35 -29.49
CA THR A 135 -15.12 -37.68 -28.15
C THR A 135 -16.32 -36.83 -27.73
N LEU A 136 -16.27 -35.52 -27.98
CA LEU A 136 -17.27 -34.51 -27.58
C LEU A 136 -17.99 -33.92 -28.80
N THR A 137 -18.90 -34.69 -29.37
CA THR A 137 -19.67 -34.28 -30.56
C THR A 137 -20.63 -33.11 -30.32
N GLN A 138 -20.85 -32.66 -29.09
CA GLN A 138 -21.60 -31.43 -28.79
C GLN A 138 -20.77 -30.14 -28.98
N LEU A 139 -19.43 -30.24 -28.95
CA LEU A 139 -18.54 -29.09 -28.89
C LEU A 139 -18.59 -28.24 -30.18
N LYS A 140 -18.46 -26.92 -30.06
CA LYS A 140 -18.40 -25.97 -31.18
C LYS A 140 -17.04 -25.28 -31.31
N TRP A 141 -16.41 -24.97 -30.19
CA TRP A 141 -15.11 -24.31 -30.13
C TRP A 141 -14.16 -25.11 -29.25
N LEU A 142 -12.96 -25.35 -29.77
CA LEU A 142 -11.86 -26.00 -29.07
C LEU A 142 -10.60 -25.15 -29.25
N ASP A 143 -10.01 -24.72 -28.13
CA ASP A 143 -8.77 -23.93 -28.10
C ASP A 143 -8.86 -22.64 -28.95
N GLY A 144 -10.00 -21.96 -28.85
CA GLY A 144 -10.29 -20.71 -29.59
C GLY A 144 -10.63 -20.89 -31.08
N LYS A 145 -10.59 -22.11 -31.62
CA LYS A 145 -10.92 -22.42 -33.02
C LYS A 145 -12.29 -23.09 -33.10
N GLU A 146 -13.11 -22.70 -34.07
CA GLU A 146 -14.37 -23.40 -34.38
C GLU A 146 -14.07 -24.84 -34.82
N VAL A 147 -15.04 -25.75 -34.64
CA VAL A 147 -14.97 -27.16 -35.01
C VAL A 147 -15.84 -27.39 -36.24
N GLU A 148 -15.21 -27.51 -37.41
CA GLU A 148 -15.95 -27.68 -38.66
C GLU A 148 -16.66 -29.04 -38.77
N LYS A 149 -17.69 -29.10 -39.62
CA LYS A 149 -18.39 -30.36 -39.95
C LYS A 149 -17.49 -31.34 -40.72
N SER A 150 -16.60 -30.80 -41.56
CA SER A 150 -15.55 -31.50 -42.32
C SER A 150 -14.58 -32.23 -41.37
N GLU A 151 -13.92 -31.46 -40.51
CA GLU A 151 -13.01 -31.90 -39.44
C GLU A 151 -13.65 -32.98 -38.56
N ARG A 152 -14.90 -32.77 -38.12
CA ARG A 152 -15.65 -33.73 -37.31
C ARG A 152 -15.91 -35.07 -37.99
N ILE A 153 -16.17 -35.08 -39.30
CA ILE A 153 -16.39 -36.32 -40.05
C ILE A 153 -15.08 -37.13 -40.14
N LEU A 154 -13.96 -36.46 -40.42
CA LEU A 154 -12.63 -37.09 -40.46
C LEU A 154 -12.24 -37.65 -39.08
N ALA A 155 -12.38 -36.83 -38.03
CA ALA A 155 -12.10 -37.22 -36.65
C ALA A 155 -12.92 -38.45 -36.21
N LEU A 156 -14.20 -38.54 -36.59
CA LEU A 156 -15.05 -39.71 -36.29
C LEU A 156 -14.67 -40.97 -37.10
N GLN A 157 -14.11 -40.81 -38.31
CA GLN A 157 -13.61 -41.94 -39.10
C GLN A 157 -12.31 -42.51 -38.52
N GLU A 158 -11.38 -41.65 -38.09
CA GLU A 158 -10.07 -42.08 -37.58
C GLU A 158 -10.04 -42.37 -36.07
N TYR A 159 -11.12 -42.06 -35.33
CA TYR A 159 -11.25 -42.23 -33.88
C TYR A 159 -10.74 -43.58 -33.34
N GLY A 160 -11.00 -44.69 -34.04
CA GLY A 160 -10.56 -46.03 -33.62
C GLY A 160 -9.03 -46.24 -33.65
N THR A 161 -8.32 -45.49 -34.50
CA THR A 161 -6.85 -45.47 -34.58
C THR A 161 -6.28 -44.44 -33.62
N VAL A 162 -6.85 -43.22 -33.64
CA VAL A 162 -6.43 -42.10 -32.78
C VAL A 162 -6.58 -42.46 -31.30
N SER A 163 -7.70 -43.05 -30.87
CA SER A 163 -7.92 -43.43 -29.46
C SER A 163 -6.84 -44.36 -28.92
N LYS A 164 -6.35 -45.32 -29.73
CA LYS A 164 -5.26 -46.22 -29.33
C LYS A 164 -3.94 -45.46 -29.23
N LYS A 165 -3.62 -44.64 -30.24
CA LYS A 165 -2.38 -43.84 -30.23
C LYS A 165 -2.35 -42.84 -29.05
N ILE A 166 -3.49 -42.28 -28.66
CA ILE A 166 -3.64 -41.45 -27.46
C ILE A 166 -3.42 -42.28 -26.19
N GLU A 167 -4.05 -43.44 -26.08
CA GLU A 167 -3.93 -44.33 -24.91
C GLU A 167 -2.48 -44.82 -24.72
N GLU A 168 -1.79 -45.20 -25.81
CA GLU A 168 -0.36 -45.55 -25.84
C GLU A 168 0.55 -44.36 -25.46
N GLN A 169 0.31 -43.16 -26.01
CA GLN A 169 1.08 -41.95 -25.67
C GLN A 169 0.90 -41.56 -24.20
N GLN A 170 -0.32 -41.70 -23.66
CA GLN A 170 -0.67 -41.40 -22.29
C GLN A 170 -0.01 -42.38 -21.30
N GLU A 171 0.03 -43.68 -21.61
CA GLU A 171 0.81 -44.66 -20.83
C GLU A 171 2.31 -44.37 -20.89
N ALA A 172 2.85 -44.05 -22.08
CA ALA A 172 4.26 -43.68 -22.24
C ALA A 172 4.62 -42.38 -21.48
N TYR A 173 3.71 -41.40 -21.40
CA TYR A 173 3.87 -40.19 -20.60
C TYR A 173 3.91 -40.51 -19.10
N LYS A 174 2.95 -41.31 -18.60
CA LYS A 174 2.91 -41.75 -17.20
C LYS A 174 4.15 -42.57 -16.81
N LEU A 175 4.65 -43.42 -17.71
CA LEU A 175 5.92 -44.15 -17.54
C LEU A 175 7.15 -43.22 -17.49
N LYS A 176 7.20 -42.17 -18.33
CA LYS A 176 8.24 -41.13 -18.25
C LYS A 176 8.18 -40.38 -16.92
N GLN A 177 7.00 -39.95 -16.48
CA GLN A 177 6.81 -39.26 -15.19
C GLN A 177 7.28 -40.14 -14.01
N VAL A 178 6.83 -41.39 -13.92
CA VAL A 178 7.28 -42.34 -12.88
C VAL A 178 8.80 -42.58 -12.94
N ARG A 179 9.40 -42.63 -14.14
CA ARG A 179 10.84 -42.76 -14.30
C ARG A 179 11.59 -41.50 -13.83
N ASN A 180 11.14 -40.30 -14.20
CA ASN A 180 11.76 -39.04 -13.77
C ASN A 180 11.71 -38.90 -12.25
N ILE A 181 10.54 -39.12 -11.64
CA ILE A 181 10.35 -39.11 -10.18
C ILE A 181 11.28 -40.14 -9.50
N SER A 182 11.39 -41.35 -10.05
CA SER A 182 12.27 -42.39 -9.52
C SER A 182 13.76 -42.01 -9.61
N CYS A 183 14.20 -41.47 -10.74
CA CYS A 183 15.56 -40.95 -10.91
C CYS A 183 15.85 -39.79 -9.94
N TYR A 184 14.94 -38.82 -9.82
CA TYR A 184 15.05 -37.70 -8.89
C TYR A 184 15.18 -38.16 -7.43
N TYR A 185 14.38 -39.12 -6.98
CA TYR A 185 14.52 -39.69 -5.63
C TYR A 185 15.84 -40.45 -5.42
N VAL A 186 16.36 -41.13 -6.45
CA VAL A 186 17.68 -41.79 -6.39
C VAL A 186 18.81 -40.75 -6.33
N GLU A 187 18.76 -39.69 -7.14
CA GLU A 187 19.75 -38.60 -7.10
C GLU A 187 19.70 -37.83 -5.78
N MET A 188 18.50 -37.51 -5.27
CA MET A 188 18.32 -36.97 -3.91
C MET A 188 18.88 -37.90 -2.82
N ALA A 189 18.70 -39.21 -2.95
CA ALA A 189 19.21 -40.17 -1.97
C ALA A 189 20.74 -40.26 -2.00
N VAL A 190 21.35 -40.26 -3.19
CA VAL A 190 22.81 -40.19 -3.36
C VAL A 190 23.37 -38.88 -2.79
N PHE A 191 22.76 -37.74 -3.14
CA PHE A 191 23.14 -36.42 -2.62
C PHE A 191 23.05 -36.36 -1.09
N ARG A 192 21.93 -36.82 -0.51
CA ARG A 192 21.73 -36.89 0.95
C ARG A 192 22.71 -37.86 1.64
N CYS A 193 23.19 -38.88 0.94
CA CYS A 193 24.23 -39.79 1.44
C CYS A 193 25.61 -39.12 1.46
N CYS A 194 25.94 -38.30 0.45
CA CYS A 194 27.20 -37.54 0.38
C CYS A 194 27.28 -36.40 1.40
N CYS A 195 26.17 -35.76 1.77
CA CYS A 195 26.15 -34.61 2.68
C CYS A 195 26.30 -34.93 4.18
N LEU A 196 26.91 -36.06 4.55
CA LEU A 196 26.99 -36.55 5.94
C LEU A 196 28.36 -36.39 6.61
N GLU A 197 29.20 -35.46 6.13
CA GLU A 197 30.37 -34.98 6.87
C GLU A 197 29.99 -33.87 7.86
N LYS A 198 30.53 -33.96 9.08
CA LYS A 198 30.19 -33.05 10.19
C LYS A 198 31.05 -31.80 10.14
N VAL A 199 30.40 -30.63 10.24
CA VAL A 199 31.08 -29.35 10.48
C VAL A 199 30.80 -28.93 11.92
N GLU A 200 31.86 -28.85 12.73
CA GLU A 200 31.80 -28.31 14.09
C GLU A 200 31.82 -26.77 14.05
N TYR A 201 31.28 -26.12 15.09
CA TYR A 201 31.11 -24.67 15.13
C TYR A 201 31.42 -24.10 16.52
N THR A 202 32.23 -23.05 16.58
CA THR A 202 32.58 -22.33 17.82
C THR A 202 31.94 -20.93 17.86
N PRO A 203 31.71 -20.31 19.04
CA PRO A 203 30.84 -19.14 19.15
C PRO A 203 31.54 -17.88 19.70
N GLU A 204 31.53 -16.75 18.97
CA GLU A 204 32.14 -15.52 19.53
C GLU A 204 31.47 -14.17 19.17
N SER A 205 30.54 -13.75 20.04
CA SER A 205 30.28 -12.35 20.40
C SER A 205 29.68 -11.36 19.37
N ARG A 206 28.34 -11.25 19.43
CA ARG A 206 27.47 -10.04 19.46
C ARG A 206 27.72 -8.79 18.59
N MET A 207 28.94 -8.39 18.23
CA MET A 207 29.18 -7.36 17.18
C MET A 207 29.05 -7.96 15.78
N GLU A 208 29.25 -9.27 15.64
CA GLU A 208 28.91 -10.02 14.44
C GLU A 208 27.45 -9.85 14.03
N LEU A 209 26.52 -9.68 14.98
CA LEU A 209 25.07 -9.79 14.72
C LEU A 209 24.58 -8.88 13.59
N HIS A 210 25.07 -7.64 13.49
CA HIS A 210 24.64 -6.72 12.43
C HIS A 210 25.24 -7.07 11.06
N LYS A 211 26.53 -7.46 11.01
CA LYS A 211 27.16 -7.99 9.79
C LYS A 211 26.49 -9.29 9.35
N HIS A 212 26.23 -10.20 10.28
CA HIS A 212 25.62 -11.50 10.02
C HIS A 212 24.15 -11.37 9.63
N MET A 213 23.42 -10.37 10.12
CA MET A 213 22.08 -9.99 9.63
C MET A 213 22.13 -9.48 8.17
N GLU A 214 23.10 -8.63 7.84
CA GLU A 214 23.24 -8.09 6.48
C GLU A 214 23.82 -9.11 5.47
N GLU A 215 24.72 -9.99 5.91
CA GLU A 215 25.16 -11.16 5.14
C GLU A 215 24.05 -12.18 4.99
N LYS A 216 23.23 -12.43 6.03
CA LYS A 216 22.01 -13.26 5.89
C LYS A 216 21.03 -12.65 4.90
N ARG A 217 20.86 -11.31 4.90
CA ARG A 217 20.04 -10.60 3.91
C ARG A 217 20.61 -10.81 2.51
N LYS A 218 21.88 -10.47 2.26
CA LYS A 218 22.54 -10.67 0.96
C LYS A 218 22.52 -12.13 0.50
N ARG A 219 22.77 -13.11 1.39
CA ARG A 219 22.67 -14.55 1.10
C ARG A 219 21.22 -15.00 0.85
N GLN A 220 20.21 -14.32 1.40
CA GLN A 220 18.81 -14.60 1.08
C GLN A 220 18.40 -13.95 -0.23
N ASP A 221 18.76 -12.69 -0.49
CA ASP A 221 18.53 -11.99 -1.77
C ASP A 221 19.19 -12.77 -2.93
N GLU A 222 20.34 -13.40 -2.66
CA GLU A 222 21.06 -14.27 -3.61
C GLU A 222 20.40 -15.65 -3.77
N ARG A 223 19.95 -16.30 -2.69
CA ARG A 223 19.14 -17.54 -2.80
C ARG A 223 17.82 -17.31 -3.52
N ASP A 224 17.15 -16.19 -3.26
CA ASP A 224 15.97 -15.77 -3.99
C ASP A 224 16.33 -15.61 -5.48
N ARG A 225 17.38 -14.84 -5.83
CA ARG A 225 17.84 -14.71 -7.24
C ARG A 225 18.10 -16.06 -7.90
N GLN A 226 18.78 -16.98 -7.22
CA GLN A 226 19.08 -18.31 -7.72
C GLN A 226 17.80 -19.12 -7.96
N TYR A 227 16.85 -19.09 -7.02
CA TYR A 227 15.53 -19.72 -7.15
C TYR A 227 14.72 -19.18 -8.35
N TRP A 228 14.80 -17.88 -8.64
CA TRP A 228 14.16 -17.26 -9.82
C TRP A 228 14.94 -17.45 -11.13
N GLN A 229 16.15 -18.01 -11.10
CA GLN A 229 16.98 -18.32 -12.28
C GLN A 229 17.07 -19.83 -12.57
N GLU A 230 16.74 -20.68 -11.59
CA GLU A 230 16.73 -22.13 -11.72
C GLU A 230 15.63 -22.61 -12.67
N LYS A 231 16.00 -23.46 -13.62
CA LYS A 231 15.06 -24.02 -14.61
C LYS A 231 14.37 -25.26 -14.05
N VAL A 232 13.27 -25.04 -13.33
CA VAL A 232 12.45 -26.11 -12.74
C VAL A 232 11.52 -26.74 -13.78
N GLU A 233 11.23 -28.05 -13.67
CA GLU A 233 10.26 -28.74 -14.52
C GLU A 233 8.82 -28.21 -14.30
N TYR A 234 8.03 -28.15 -15.38
CA TYR A 234 6.62 -27.72 -15.35
C TYR A 234 5.74 -28.82 -14.75
N THR A 235 5.57 -28.81 -13.42
CA THR A 235 4.80 -29.81 -12.66
C THR A 235 3.86 -29.14 -11.64
N PRO A 236 2.83 -29.85 -11.14
CA PRO A 236 2.00 -29.34 -10.04
C PRO A 236 2.81 -29.03 -8.78
N GLU A 237 3.85 -29.82 -8.50
CA GLU A 237 4.69 -29.70 -7.30
C GLU A 237 5.57 -28.44 -7.34
N SER A 238 6.23 -28.16 -8.46
CA SER A 238 7.00 -26.93 -8.64
C SER A 238 6.13 -25.67 -8.57
N ARG A 239 4.89 -25.73 -9.06
CA ARG A 239 3.91 -24.63 -8.92
C ARG A 239 3.49 -24.41 -7.46
N MET A 240 3.35 -25.46 -6.66
CA MET A 240 3.10 -25.34 -5.20
C MET A 240 4.32 -24.79 -4.46
N GLU A 241 5.53 -25.22 -4.82
CA GLU A 241 6.76 -24.69 -4.20
C GLU A 241 6.98 -23.21 -4.52
N LEU A 242 6.75 -22.81 -5.77
CA LEU A 242 6.81 -21.42 -6.22
C LEU A 242 5.84 -20.53 -5.43
N HIS A 243 4.62 -21.01 -5.23
CA HIS A 243 3.61 -20.33 -4.42
C HIS A 243 4.04 -20.23 -2.95
N LYS A 244 4.56 -21.31 -2.37
CA LYS A 244 5.08 -21.33 -0.99
C LYS A 244 6.26 -20.37 -0.81
N HIS A 245 7.20 -20.31 -1.75
CA HIS A 245 8.30 -19.35 -1.73
C HIS A 245 7.79 -17.91 -1.72
N MET A 246 6.79 -17.60 -2.55
CA MET A 246 6.13 -16.29 -2.58
C MET A 246 5.38 -15.97 -1.27
N GLU A 247 4.71 -16.95 -0.68
CA GLU A 247 3.98 -16.78 0.59
C GLU A 247 4.94 -16.58 1.78
N GLU A 248 6.05 -17.31 1.84
CA GLU A 248 7.14 -17.06 2.78
C GLU A 248 7.76 -15.67 2.59
N LYS A 249 7.96 -15.23 1.33
CA LYS A 249 8.48 -13.90 1.01
C LYS A 249 7.54 -12.77 1.47
N ARG A 250 6.22 -12.97 1.35
CA ARG A 250 5.18 -12.10 1.91
C ARG A 250 5.25 -12.05 3.43
N LYS A 251 5.19 -13.20 4.11
CA LYS A 251 5.30 -13.31 5.58
C LYS A 251 6.54 -12.62 6.13
N ARG A 252 7.71 -12.83 5.50
CA ARG A 252 8.98 -12.17 5.87
C ARG A 252 8.95 -10.65 5.63
N GLN A 253 8.12 -10.13 4.72
CA GLN A 253 7.91 -8.68 4.55
C GLN A 253 6.99 -8.13 5.65
N ASP A 254 5.88 -8.82 5.92
CA ASP A 254 4.94 -8.45 6.99
C ASP A 254 5.62 -8.45 8.37
N GLU A 255 6.52 -9.40 8.62
CA GLU A 255 7.38 -9.44 9.81
C GLU A 255 8.37 -8.27 9.86
N ARG A 256 9.01 -7.90 8.73
CA ARG A 256 9.91 -6.74 8.66
C ARG A 256 9.17 -5.45 8.96
N ASP A 257 7.97 -5.27 8.42
CA ASP A 257 7.18 -4.05 8.63
C ASP A 257 6.57 -4.01 10.04
N ARG A 258 6.19 -5.15 10.63
CA ARG A 258 5.87 -5.24 12.06
C ARG A 258 7.07 -4.88 12.94
N GLN A 259 8.26 -5.42 12.67
CA GLN A 259 9.48 -5.09 13.43
C GLN A 259 9.91 -3.62 13.25
N ARG A 260 9.57 -2.98 12.13
CA ARG A 260 9.74 -1.52 11.94
C ARG A 260 8.77 -0.71 12.81
N LEU A 261 7.52 -1.16 12.95
CA LEU A 261 6.49 -0.52 13.79
C LEU A 261 6.77 -0.74 15.30
N GLU A 262 7.19 -1.93 15.69
CA GLU A 262 7.62 -2.27 17.07
C GLU A 262 9.00 -1.68 17.42
N GLY A 263 9.79 -1.30 16.39
CA GLY A 263 11.13 -0.72 16.53
C GLY A 263 11.17 0.77 16.92
N ASP A 264 10.03 1.48 16.91
CA ASP A 264 9.94 2.86 17.41
C ASP A 264 10.04 2.85 18.94
N GLN A 265 11.28 2.87 19.44
CA GLN A 265 11.63 2.85 20.86
C GLN A 265 10.72 3.77 21.69
N PRO A 266 10.22 3.32 22.87
CA PRO A 266 9.28 4.10 23.66
C PRO A 266 9.86 5.49 23.95
N LYS A 267 9.23 6.51 23.36
CA LYS A 267 9.71 7.90 23.32
C LYS A 267 10.12 8.33 24.73
N ARG A 268 11.42 8.61 24.93
CA ARG A 268 12.01 8.94 26.24
C ARG A 268 11.14 9.97 26.95
N VAL A 269 10.43 9.53 27.99
CA VAL A 269 9.50 10.36 28.74
C VAL A 269 10.28 11.54 29.33
N THR A 270 9.89 12.75 28.96
CA THR A 270 10.62 13.97 29.32
C THR A 270 10.31 14.31 30.77
N LYS A 271 11.28 14.10 31.68
CA LYS A 271 11.16 14.50 33.10
C LYS A 271 11.22 16.03 33.20
N PHE A 272 10.07 16.66 33.41
CA PHE A 272 9.93 18.11 33.63
C PHE A 272 10.21 18.55 35.08
N PHE A 273 10.20 17.61 36.02
CA PHE A 273 10.35 17.86 37.46
C PHE A 273 11.31 16.84 38.08
N THR A 274 11.90 17.18 39.23
CA THR A 274 12.53 16.19 40.12
C THR A 274 11.48 15.29 40.77
N GLU A 275 11.92 14.22 41.42
CA GLU A 275 11.04 13.33 42.18
C GLU A 275 10.45 14.03 43.43
N ASP A 276 11.06 15.13 43.88
CA ASP A 276 10.52 16.07 44.89
C ASP A 276 9.59 17.15 44.30
N GLY A 277 9.23 17.06 43.01
CA GLY A 277 8.31 18.00 42.34
C GLY A 277 8.91 19.37 41.97
N ARG A 278 10.23 19.58 42.11
CA ARG A 278 10.87 20.84 41.71
C ARG A 278 10.99 20.93 40.19
N PRO A 279 10.62 22.06 39.53
CA PRO A 279 10.75 22.18 38.09
C PRO A 279 12.21 22.16 37.64
N LEU A 280 12.47 21.55 36.48
CA LEU A 280 13.81 21.47 35.89
C LEU A 280 13.96 22.43 34.71
N ASN A 281 15.17 22.97 34.53
CA ASN A 281 15.56 23.66 33.30
C ASN A 281 15.78 22.62 32.19
N LEU A 282 15.09 22.79 31.06
CA LEU A 282 15.09 21.87 29.93
C LEU A 282 15.15 22.66 28.62
N ASN A 283 16.05 22.30 27.71
CA ASN A 283 16.08 22.85 26.35
C ASN A 283 16.26 21.72 25.32
N GLN A 284 15.20 20.93 25.11
CA GLN A 284 15.20 19.83 24.15
C GLN A 284 15.30 20.33 22.69
N GLY A 285 14.86 21.57 22.45
CA GLY A 285 14.96 22.24 21.16
C GLY A 285 16.39 22.62 20.76
N LYS A 286 17.28 22.86 21.74
CA LYS A 286 18.48 23.70 21.58
C LYS A 286 18.14 25.05 20.95
N LEU A 287 17.08 25.69 21.45
CA LEU A 287 16.70 27.04 21.07
C LEU A 287 17.61 28.04 21.76
N ASP A 288 18.11 29.02 21.03
CA ASP A 288 18.78 30.17 21.63
C ASP A 288 17.75 31.03 22.35
N PHE A 289 18.09 31.49 23.56
CA PHE A 289 17.17 32.24 24.41
C PHE A 289 17.89 33.32 25.20
N HIS A 290 17.18 34.40 25.50
CA HIS A 290 17.69 35.50 26.32
C HIS A 290 16.61 35.91 27.33
N LEU A 291 16.90 35.73 28.62
CA LEU A 291 16.06 36.23 29.71
C LEU A 291 16.64 37.58 30.17
N THR A 292 15.80 38.61 30.13
CA THR A 292 16.08 39.94 30.70
C THR A 292 15.15 40.19 31.88
N ASP A 293 15.67 40.89 32.88
CA ASP A 293 14.94 41.33 34.06
C ASP A 293 14.87 42.86 34.01
N ASP A 294 13.67 43.41 33.81
CA ASP A 294 13.44 44.85 33.75
C ASP A 294 12.97 45.33 35.14
N GLU A 295 13.92 45.86 35.92
CA GLU A 295 13.67 46.42 37.25
C GLU A 295 12.86 47.75 37.22
N GLU A 296 12.80 48.46 36.09
CA GLU A 296 12.00 49.68 35.97
C GLU A 296 10.52 49.38 35.74
N ASN A 297 10.21 48.37 34.91
CA ASN A 297 8.84 47.93 34.60
C ASN A 297 8.38 46.72 35.46
N ASN A 298 9.27 46.15 36.28
CA ASN A 298 9.02 44.99 37.15
C ASN A 298 8.55 43.75 36.37
N THR A 299 9.20 43.47 35.23
CA THR A 299 8.83 42.40 34.28
C THR A 299 10.05 41.59 33.86
N PHE A 300 9.93 40.27 33.91
CA PHE A 300 10.81 39.40 33.12
C PHE A 300 10.39 39.43 31.65
N ILE A 301 11.36 39.51 30.75
CA ILE A 301 11.15 39.42 29.30
C ILE A 301 12.07 38.32 28.76
N LEU A 302 11.47 37.23 28.28
CA LEU A 302 12.15 36.09 27.68
C LEU A 302 11.98 36.13 26.16
N ASP A 303 13.08 36.28 25.43
CA ASP A 303 13.14 36.06 23.98
C ASP A 303 13.58 34.63 23.68
N LEU A 304 12.87 33.96 22.78
CA LEU A 304 13.11 32.60 22.30
C LEU A 304 13.22 32.60 20.78
N ALA A 305 14.41 32.25 20.27
CA ALA A 305 14.69 32.17 18.84
C ALA A 305 14.01 30.95 18.19
N CYS A 306 12.70 31.06 17.93
CA CYS A 306 11.92 30.03 17.25
C CYS A 306 12.15 30.09 15.74
N TYR A 307 12.10 28.93 15.05
CA TYR A 307 12.35 28.91 13.61
C TYR A 307 11.34 29.78 12.85
N LYS A 308 11.82 30.51 11.84
CA LYS A 308 11.04 31.45 11.02
C LYS A 308 9.78 30.83 10.41
N HIS A 309 9.87 29.56 10.01
CA HIS A 309 8.78 28.79 9.39
C HIS A 309 8.21 27.73 10.36
N VAL A 310 7.59 28.21 11.43
CA VAL A 310 6.75 27.43 12.36
C VAL A 310 5.39 28.10 12.43
N ASP A 311 4.33 27.34 12.23
CA ASP A 311 2.95 27.80 12.39
C ASP A 311 2.62 27.97 13.88
N THR A 312 1.83 28.99 14.22
CA THR A 312 1.48 29.28 15.62
C THR A 312 0.80 28.09 16.30
N SER A 313 0.05 27.28 15.56
CA SER A 313 -0.60 26.04 16.05
C SER A 313 0.38 24.93 16.49
N LEU A 314 1.68 25.09 16.23
CA LEU A 314 2.76 24.16 16.64
C LEU A 314 3.64 24.76 17.75
N ILE A 315 3.15 25.81 18.41
CA ILE A 315 3.79 26.53 19.52
C ILE A 315 2.77 26.65 20.66
N ASP A 316 2.98 25.87 21.71
CA ASP A 316 2.24 25.97 22.97
C ASP A 316 3.09 26.70 24.01
N VAL A 317 2.49 27.57 24.82
CA VAL A 317 3.19 28.43 25.80
C VAL A 317 2.39 28.49 27.10
N ASP A 318 3.01 27.97 28.16
CA ASP A 318 2.45 27.85 29.49
C ASP A 318 3.32 28.61 30.48
N VAL A 319 2.76 29.64 31.11
CA VAL A 319 3.43 30.47 32.12
C VAL A 319 2.84 30.12 33.48
N GLN A 320 3.67 29.56 34.34
CA GLN A 320 3.34 29.23 35.72
C GLN A 320 4.11 30.15 36.68
N PRO A 321 3.65 30.38 37.92
CA PRO A 321 4.25 31.38 38.81
C PRO A 321 5.77 31.21 39.04
N HIS A 322 6.28 29.98 38.97
CA HIS A 322 7.69 29.64 39.23
C HIS A 322 8.47 29.16 37.98
N TYR A 323 7.82 28.97 36.83
CA TYR A 323 8.49 28.50 35.61
C TYR A 323 7.69 28.84 34.35
N VAL A 324 8.39 29.00 33.23
CA VAL A 324 7.79 29.12 31.89
C VAL A 324 8.14 27.91 31.05
N ARG A 325 7.16 27.37 30.32
CA ARG A 325 7.29 26.23 29.41
C ARG A 325 6.81 26.63 28.02
N ALA A 326 7.59 26.30 26.99
CA ALA A 326 7.22 26.46 25.60
C ALA A 326 7.45 25.14 24.84
N VAL A 327 6.43 24.60 24.17
CA VAL A 327 6.53 23.37 23.38
C VAL A 327 6.43 23.73 21.91
N ILE A 328 7.54 23.57 21.18
CA ILE A 328 7.69 24.02 19.79
C ILE A 328 8.00 22.81 18.91
N LYS A 329 7.10 22.50 17.97
CA LYS A 329 7.15 21.29 17.11
C LYS A 329 7.43 20.00 17.93
N GLY A 330 6.78 19.86 19.08
CA GLY A 330 6.90 18.69 19.96
C GLY A 330 8.21 18.59 20.76
N LYS A 331 9.11 19.58 20.67
CA LYS A 331 10.28 19.70 21.56
C LYS A 331 9.98 20.72 22.65
N ALA A 332 10.24 20.36 23.91
CA ALA A 332 9.97 21.23 25.03
C ALA A 332 11.19 22.08 25.45
N PHE A 333 10.90 23.34 25.74
CA PHE A 333 11.72 24.28 26.50
C PHE A 333 11.02 24.53 27.84
N GLN A 334 11.77 24.54 28.95
CA GLN A 334 11.27 24.91 30.27
C GLN A 334 12.38 25.65 31.04
N LEU A 335 12.04 26.78 31.64
CA LEU A 335 12.95 27.63 32.40
C LEU A 335 12.32 28.01 33.75
N VAL A 336 13.03 27.72 34.83
CA VAL A 336 12.67 28.12 36.19
C VAL A 336 12.96 29.61 36.38
N LEU A 337 12.01 30.32 36.99
CA LEU A 337 12.10 31.76 37.24
C LEU A 337 12.65 32.02 38.65
N SER A 338 13.45 33.07 38.80
CA SER A 338 14.08 33.43 40.09
C SER A 338 13.11 34.07 41.08
N GLU A 339 12.00 34.62 40.60
CA GLU A 339 10.95 35.25 41.40
C GLU A 339 9.57 34.91 40.84
N GLU A 340 8.54 34.95 41.70
CA GLU A 340 7.17 34.66 41.29
C GLU A 340 6.63 35.67 40.28
N VAL A 341 5.95 35.18 39.23
CA VAL A 341 5.27 36.00 38.21
C VAL A 341 3.74 35.88 38.29
N LYS A 342 3.04 36.92 37.80
CA LYS A 342 1.58 36.97 37.64
C LYS A 342 1.20 36.37 36.27
N PRO A 343 0.75 35.09 36.19
CA PRO A 343 0.50 34.43 34.90
C PRO A 343 -0.64 35.10 34.12
N ASP A 344 -1.70 35.54 34.80
CA ASP A 344 -2.88 36.21 34.20
C ASP A 344 -2.54 37.53 33.49
N SER A 345 -1.40 38.14 33.82
CA SER A 345 -0.89 39.38 33.21
C SER A 345 0.25 39.14 32.21
N SER A 346 0.61 37.88 31.95
CA SER A 346 1.70 37.51 31.05
C SER A 346 1.24 37.47 29.59
N SER A 347 2.14 37.79 28.65
CA SER A 347 1.81 37.88 27.21
C SER A 347 2.91 37.30 26.34
N ALA A 348 2.56 36.36 25.46
CA ALA A 348 3.44 35.81 24.44
C ALA A 348 3.13 36.41 23.06
N LYS A 349 4.15 36.86 22.33
CA LYS A 349 4.03 37.48 21.00
C LYS A 349 5.11 36.96 20.07
N ARG A 350 4.73 36.45 18.89
CA ARG A 350 5.66 35.93 17.88
C ARG A 350 5.84 36.90 16.71
N SER A 351 7.10 37.17 16.37
CA SER A 351 7.49 37.81 15.11
C SER A 351 7.43 36.80 13.97
N GLN A 352 6.55 37.02 12.99
CA GLN A 352 6.50 36.19 11.78
C GLN A 352 7.74 36.38 10.88
N THR A 353 8.31 37.59 10.88
CA THR A 353 9.41 37.97 9.96
C THR A 353 10.78 37.48 10.44
N THR A 354 11.04 37.54 11.75
CA THR A 354 12.30 37.10 12.37
C THR A 354 12.21 35.73 13.04
N GLY A 355 11.01 35.23 13.35
CA GLY A 355 10.78 33.94 14.01
C GLY A 355 10.72 34.01 15.54
N HIS A 356 11.33 35.02 16.15
CA HIS A 356 11.44 35.22 17.60
C HIS A 356 10.08 35.22 18.32
N LEU A 357 10.05 34.59 19.49
CA LEU A 357 8.91 34.51 20.40
C LEU A 357 9.26 35.25 21.70
N LEU A 358 8.61 36.38 21.92
CA LEU A 358 8.81 37.22 23.10
C LEU A 358 7.73 36.90 24.13
N ILE A 359 8.13 36.52 25.35
CA ILE A 359 7.22 36.25 26.48
C ILE A 359 7.50 37.29 27.58
N THR A 360 6.54 38.17 27.83
CA THR A 360 6.59 39.18 28.89
C THR A 360 5.82 38.67 30.11
N MET A 361 6.47 38.65 31.27
CA MET A 361 5.96 38.04 32.51
C MET A 361 6.14 39.02 33.69
N PRO A 362 5.08 39.72 34.12
CA PRO A 362 5.15 40.66 35.25
C PRO A 362 5.43 39.96 36.58
N LYS A 363 6.34 40.51 37.39
CA LYS A 363 6.66 40.00 38.73
C LYS A 363 5.50 40.20 39.71
N MET A 364 5.40 39.31 40.70
CA MET A 364 4.32 39.32 41.69
C MET A 364 4.59 40.31 42.83
N LYS A 365 5.84 40.40 43.30
CA LYS A 365 6.29 41.41 44.27
C LYS A 365 6.21 42.82 43.67
N GLU A 366 5.60 43.76 44.37
CA GLU A 366 5.53 45.16 43.95
C GLU A 366 6.66 45.97 44.59
N THR A 367 7.74 46.20 43.84
CA THR A 367 8.79 47.14 44.24
C THR A 367 8.24 48.56 44.20
N ILE A 368 8.02 49.16 45.36
CA ILE A 368 7.48 50.52 45.49
C ILE A 368 8.54 51.55 45.05
N GLN A 369 8.61 51.80 43.74
CA GLN A 369 9.39 52.92 43.21
C GLN A 369 8.69 54.27 43.48
N PRO A 370 9.42 55.34 43.83
CA PRO A 370 8.84 56.66 44.04
C PRO A 370 8.34 57.25 42.71
N VAL A 371 7.06 57.60 42.65
CA VAL A 371 6.40 58.14 41.44
C VAL A 371 7.12 59.40 40.94
N LYS A 372 7.79 59.29 39.79
CA LYS A 372 8.29 60.47 39.03
C LYS A 372 7.08 61.37 38.71
N ARG A 373 7.06 62.57 39.28
CA ARG A 373 5.93 63.53 39.16
C ARG A 373 5.61 63.83 37.69
N VAL A 374 4.50 63.31 37.19
CA VAL A 374 3.81 63.89 36.02
C VAL A 374 3.34 65.29 36.42
N GLN A 375 3.76 66.31 35.68
CA GLN A 375 3.36 67.70 35.94
C GLN A 375 1.87 67.88 35.61
N LYS A 376 1.02 67.98 36.64
CA LYS A 376 -0.36 68.43 36.47
C LYS A 376 -0.36 69.92 36.12
N ILE A 377 -0.67 70.25 34.87
CA ILE A 377 -1.08 71.61 34.49
C ILE A 377 -2.46 71.85 35.13
N SER A 378 -2.48 72.64 36.20
CA SER A 378 -3.69 72.96 36.96
C SER A 378 -4.50 74.09 36.30
N GLN A 379 -5.82 73.94 36.26
CA GLN A 379 -6.74 74.98 35.78
C GLN A 379 -6.72 76.22 36.70
N PRO A 380 -6.75 77.45 36.15
CA PRO A 380 -6.96 78.67 36.94
C PRO A 380 -8.45 79.03 37.08
N LYS A 381 -8.86 79.34 38.31
CA LYS A 381 -10.10 80.06 38.71
C LYS A 381 -9.81 80.71 40.07
N LEU A 382 -10.28 81.90 40.41
CA LEU A 382 -11.11 82.87 39.66
C LEU A 382 -10.47 84.27 39.75
N GLU A 383 -10.84 85.17 38.83
CA GLU A 383 -11.34 86.49 39.25
C GLU A 383 -12.33 87.04 38.21
N GLN A 384 -13.09 88.07 38.55
CA GLN A 384 -14.20 88.57 37.73
C GLN A 384 -13.82 89.84 36.94
N LYS A 385 -14.10 89.87 35.64
CA LYS A 385 -14.73 91.04 34.95
C LYS A 385 -15.10 90.81 33.48
N ASP A 386 -16.37 91.12 33.19
CA ASP A 386 -16.92 91.83 32.01
C ASP A 386 -16.46 91.57 30.55
N THR A 387 -17.46 91.10 29.78
CA THR A 387 -17.84 91.54 28.41
C THR A 387 -17.20 90.96 27.11
N LYS A 388 -18.12 90.46 26.26
CA LYS A 388 -18.27 90.68 24.79
C LYS A 388 -17.48 89.88 23.72
N THR A 389 -18.17 88.85 23.20
CA THR A 389 -18.53 88.64 21.76
C THR A 389 -17.53 87.99 20.76
N THR A 390 -18.10 87.22 19.81
CA THR A 390 -17.64 86.76 18.47
C THR A 390 -16.99 85.37 18.29
N ASN A 391 -17.40 84.71 17.18
CA ASN A 391 -16.85 83.49 16.52
C ASN A 391 -16.03 83.93 15.27
N PRO A 392 -15.37 83.08 14.44
CA PRO A 392 -15.26 81.59 14.37
C PRO A 392 -13.76 81.10 14.43
N THR A 393 -13.12 80.14 13.70
CA THR A 393 -13.39 79.35 12.46
C THR A 393 -12.45 78.10 12.28
N VAL A 394 -13.04 76.92 12.02
CA VAL A 394 -12.63 75.85 11.04
C VAL A 394 -11.30 75.03 11.17
N GLN A 395 -11.37 73.79 10.61
CA GLN A 395 -10.32 72.79 10.28
C GLN A 395 -9.67 71.97 11.43
N GLN A 396 -9.27 70.70 11.26
CA GLN A 396 -9.83 69.51 10.54
C GLN A 396 -8.97 68.27 10.96
N GLY A 397 -9.54 67.06 11.06
CA GLY A 397 -8.76 65.84 11.37
C GLY A 397 -9.62 64.60 11.69
N THR A 398 -9.54 63.56 10.85
CA THR A 398 -10.51 62.44 10.76
C THR A 398 -10.33 61.30 11.78
N LYS A 399 -11.41 60.55 12.04
CA LYS A 399 -11.47 59.32 12.86
C LYS A 399 -11.95 58.11 12.05
N HIS A 400 -11.22 56.98 12.17
CA HIS A 400 -11.62 55.64 12.66
C HIS A 400 -12.99 54.97 12.30
N GLU A 401 -12.96 53.61 12.31
CA GLU A 401 -14.08 52.62 12.34
C GLU A 401 -14.84 52.38 11.00
N ARG A 402 -15.45 51.21 10.69
CA ARG A 402 -15.53 49.83 11.27
C ARG A 402 -16.10 48.85 10.21
N LEU A 403 -16.04 47.52 10.45
CA LEU A 403 -17.07 46.56 9.99
C LEU A 403 -17.00 45.23 10.75
N GLU A 404 -18.10 44.46 10.77
CA GLU A 404 -18.35 43.35 11.70
C GLU A 404 -18.65 42.01 10.97
N VAL A 405 -18.60 40.89 11.70
CA VAL A 405 -18.63 39.52 11.13
C VAL A 405 -20.06 38.95 11.04
N GLY A 406 -20.50 38.63 9.83
CA GLY A 406 -21.73 37.86 9.56
C GLY A 406 -21.51 36.34 9.56
N LYS A 407 -22.52 35.57 9.96
CA LYS A 407 -22.48 34.09 9.95
C LYS A 407 -22.63 33.54 8.53
N ALA A 408 -21.79 32.58 8.15
CA ALA A 408 -21.90 31.85 6.88
C ALA A 408 -22.74 30.56 7.03
N VAL A 409 -23.42 30.18 5.95
CA VAL A 409 -24.17 28.92 5.79
C VAL A 409 -23.58 28.16 4.59
N ASN A 410 -23.64 26.83 4.62
CA ASN A 410 -23.09 25.94 3.59
C ASN A 410 -23.50 26.32 2.16
N LYS A 411 -22.55 26.30 1.23
CA LYS A 411 -22.79 25.97 -0.18
C LYS A 411 -21.52 25.41 -0.83
N GLU A 412 -21.68 24.51 -1.79
CA GLU A 412 -20.56 23.91 -2.53
C GLU A 412 -19.88 24.93 -3.48
N MET A 413 -18.64 24.62 -3.88
CA MET A 413 -17.90 25.36 -4.92
C MET A 413 -17.80 24.53 -6.20
N ASP A 414 -18.11 25.17 -7.33
CA ASP A 414 -17.94 24.66 -8.68
C ASP A 414 -16.55 25.10 -9.22
N PHE A 415 -15.85 24.22 -9.93
CA PHE A 415 -14.47 24.41 -10.38
C PHE A 415 -14.34 24.88 -11.85
N SER A 416 -15.45 25.20 -12.52
CA SER A 416 -15.52 25.47 -13.96
C SER A 416 -14.90 26.80 -14.47
N GLN A 417 -14.10 27.52 -13.67
CA GLN A 417 -13.51 28.82 -14.04
C GLN A 417 -12.03 28.99 -13.62
N ILE A 418 -11.14 28.06 -14.01
CA ILE A 418 -9.68 28.21 -13.77
C ILE A 418 -8.84 27.93 -15.03
N VAL A 419 -9.24 28.48 -16.18
CA VAL A 419 -8.35 28.70 -17.33
C VAL A 419 -8.73 29.99 -18.06
N GLU A 420 -7.96 31.06 -17.86
CA GLU A 420 -7.82 32.11 -18.86
C GLU A 420 -6.35 32.22 -19.26
N ASN A 421 -6.08 32.15 -20.56
CA ASN A 421 -4.75 32.41 -21.12
C ASN A 421 -4.57 33.91 -21.28
N ASP A 422 -3.39 34.44 -20.95
CA ASP A 422 -2.95 35.70 -21.55
C ASP A 422 -1.46 35.67 -21.93
N SER A 423 -1.08 36.44 -22.95
CA SER A 423 0.22 36.33 -23.60
C SER A 423 0.67 37.63 -24.28
N LYS A 424 1.81 38.19 -23.81
CA LYS A 424 2.96 38.66 -24.64
C LYS A 424 4.04 39.40 -23.83
N LYS A 425 5.28 38.92 -24.00
CA LYS A 425 6.56 39.66 -24.16
C LYS A 425 6.73 41.05 -23.50
N ASN A 426 7.81 41.20 -22.73
CA ASN A 426 9.03 41.84 -23.27
C ASN A 426 10.33 41.55 -22.48
N THR A 427 11.46 41.89 -23.10
CA THR A 427 12.86 41.68 -22.65
C THR A 427 13.31 42.66 -21.55
N SER A 428 14.41 42.53 -20.79
CA SER A 428 15.77 42.02 -21.12
C SER A 428 16.69 41.88 -19.88
N ALA A 429 17.65 40.91 -19.90
CA ALA A 429 18.99 40.91 -19.25
C ALA A 429 19.12 41.15 -17.70
N SER A 430 20.12 40.62 -16.97
CA SER A 430 21.08 39.52 -17.16
C SER A 430 21.83 39.23 -15.83
N SER A 431 22.04 37.96 -15.46
CA SER A 431 23.36 37.36 -15.09
C SER A 431 23.35 36.24 -14.02
N LYS A 432 24.15 35.19 -14.30
CA LYS A 432 24.85 34.25 -13.39
C LYS A 432 24.06 33.46 -12.31
N ALA A 433 23.73 32.19 -12.65
CA ALA A 433 23.70 31.08 -11.70
C ALA A 433 23.94 29.72 -12.41
N LYS A 434 24.84 28.87 -11.89
CA LYS A 434 24.98 27.40 -12.07
C LYS A 434 26.38 26.93 -11.55
N PRO A 435 26.61 25.62 -11.30
CA PRO A 435 25.69 24.48 -11.35
C PRO A 435 25.58 23.65 -10.05
N GLU A 436 24.51 22.87 -9.96
CA GLU A 436 24.45 21.62 -9.18
C GLU A 436 24.53 20.41 -10.13
N PRO A 437 24.82 19.18 -9.64
CA PRO A 437 25.41 18.12 -10.47
C PRO A 437 24.44 17.42 -11.44
N LYS A 438 25.04 16.71 -12.40
CA LYS A 438 24.34 15.91 -13.42
C LYS A 438 23.85 14.57 -12.85
N VAL A 439 22.72 14.09 -13.36
CA VAL A 439 22.46 12.66 -13.52
C VAL A 439 22.94 12.29 -14.93
N GLU A 440 23.59 11.14 -15.07
CA GLU A 440 24.10 10.67 -16.36
C GLU A 440 23.02 9.85 -17.08
N LEU A 441 22.86 10.12 -18.38
CA LEU A 441 22.09 9.28 -19.29
C LEU A 441 23.07 8.23 -19.84
N GLU A 442 22.72 6.95 -19.73
CA GLU A 442 23.43 5.90 -20.48
C GLU A 442 23.12 6.04 -21.98
N LYS A 443 24.00 5.50 -22.81
CA LYS A 443 24.00 5.75 -24.26
C LYS A 443 22.98 4.86 -24.98
N ASP A 444 22.33 5.44 -25.99
CA ASP A 444 21.58 4.68 -26.99
C ASP A 444 22.52 3.72 -27.75
N ASN A 445 22.02 2.54 -28.11
CA ASN A 445 22.74 1.61 -28.97
C ASN A 445 22.55 2.01 -30.44
N GLU A 446 23.64 2.19 -31.19
CA GLU A 446 23.61 2.69 -32.57
C GLU A 446 23.05 1.68 -33.61
N ASP A 447 22.70 0.46 -33.18
CA ASP A 447 22.15 -0.63 -34.01
C ASP A 447 20.61 -0.81 -33.90
N PHE A 448 19.87 0.09 -33.22
CA PHE A 448 18.41 0.00 -33.16
C PHE A 448 17.73 0.66 -34.37
N VAL A 449 16.95 -0.12 -35.12
CA VAL A 449 16.14 0.34 -36.26
C VAL A 449 14.67 0.10 -35.94
N ASP A 450 13.87 1.17 -35.94
CA ASP A 450 12.42 1.10 -35.70
C ASP A 450 11.68 0.38 -36.85
N ASP A 451 10.71 -0.45 -36.50
CA ASP A 451 9.87 -1.17 -37.46
C ASP A 451 8.68 -0.28 -37.91
N PRO A 452 8.54 0.04 -39.21
CA PRO A 452 7.53 0.97 -39.71
C PRO A 452 6.08 0.44 -39.64
N GLU A 453 5.82 -0.81 -39.28
CA GLU A 453 4.45 -1.35 -39.17
C GLU A 453 3.79 -1.11 -37.78
N VAL A 454 4.49 -0.53 -36.79
CA VAL A 454 3.95 -0.29 -35.44
C VAL A 454 3.24 1.07 -35.33
N PRO A 455 1.91 1.14 -35.09
CA PRO A 455 1.21 2.41 -34.89
C PRO A 455 1.52 3.04 -33.52
N PRO A 456 1.62 4.38 -33.42
CA PRO A 456 1.81 5.05 -32.14
C PRO A 456 0.60 4.86 -31.22
N LEU A 457 0.86 4.70 -29.93
CA LEU A 457 -0.16 4.58 -28.89
C LEU A 457 -0.93 5.90 -28.71
N ILE A 458 -2.25 5.78 -28.49
CA ILE A 458 -3.21 6.88 -28.27
C ILE A 458 -3.46 7.06 -26.77
#